data_AF-A0AAD4B9B9-F1
#
_entry.id   AF-A0AAD4B9B9-F1
#
_cell.length_a   1.000
_cell.length_b   1.000
_cell.length_c   1.000
_cell.angle_alpha   90.00
_cell.angle_beta   90.00
_cell.angle_gamma   90.00
#
_symmetry.space_group_name_H-M   'P 1'
#
loop_
_entity.id
_entity.type
_entity.pdbx_description
1 polymer ?
#
loop_
_entity_poly.entity_id
_entity_poly.type
_entity_poly.pdbx_seq_one_letter_code
_entity_poly.pdbx_strand_id
1 'polypeptide(L)'
;MKTYLGIQGYSKAFVKFSCLDEHVRLGQTLWNRFIKIEHTLSLKDEPVFAILKQRTSEWRSEIAKKALVAVNCFFTQYEELTTPEGCALYVAWAAPQNKFDTDKNGRRIIIPPKVYPYMWKEAIETAPGSFETKGAFRHPCIIETFAYFMETISQVPKEVQEKQGYFPIAALALCTAAVERAFKFYKTGKLVIPHKRSARKFSKHLWGFATGEIIRATRKLSPKQWGKLKELTMEYTEGIMGQSEEFMCEKAGVRTGRALCIEEDSD
;
A
#
# COMPACT_ATOMS: atom_id res chain seq x y z
N MET A 1 18.07 -56.96 -23.77
CA MET A 1 17.26 -55.84 -24.32
C MET A 1 16.87 -54.96 -23.13
N LYS A 2 17.53 -53.81 -22.88
CA LYS A 2 17.22 -52.44 -23.40
C LYS A 2 15.72 -52.11 -23.20
N THR A 3 15.30 -51.05 -22.50
CA THR A 3 15.77 -49.66 -22.62
C THR A 3 15.35 -48.78 -21.42
N TYR A 4 16.23 -47.84 -21.04
CA TYR A 4 16.01 -46.65 -20.20
C TYR A 4 15.40 -45.51 -21.02
N LEU A 5 14.44 -44.74 -20.46
CA LEU A 5 14.15 -43.31 -20.71
C LEU A 5 13.38 -42.82 -19.46
N GLY A 6 13.73 -41.78 -18.69
CA GLY A 6 14.47 -40.57 -18.99
C GLY A 6 13.52 -39.36 -18.96
N ILE A 7 13.01 -38.96 -17.79
CA ILE A 7 12.24 -37.70 -17.64
C ILE A 7 13.15 -36.66 -17.00
N GLN A 8 13.48 -35.68 -17.82
CA GLN A 8 14.33 -34.53 -17.54
C GLN A 8 13.78 -33.66 -16.42
N GLY A 9 14.70 -33.15 -15.61
CA GLY A 9 14.45 -32.22 -14.51
C GLY A 9 13.95 -30.86 -14.98
N TYR A 10 12.89 -30.39 -14.35
CA TYR A 10 12.47 -28.99 -14.42
C TYR A 10 13.40 -28.14 -13.56
N SER A 11 14.35 -27.45 -14.21
CA SER A 11 15.10 -26.34 -13.64
C SER A 11 14.14 -25.19 -13.29
N LYS A 12 13.82 -25.04 -12.01
CA LYS A 12 13.04 -23.93 -11.44
C LYS A 12 13.90 -22.92 -10.67
N ALA A 13 15.21 -22.89 -10.90
CA ALA A 13 16.16 -22.19 -10.04
C ALA A 13 16.76 -20.87 -10.59
N PHE A 14 16.63 -20.53 -11.87
CA PHE A 14 17.56 -19.55 -12.47
C PHE A 14 17.11 -18.08 -12.58
N VAL A 15 15.94 -17.67 -12.10
CA VAL A 15 15.47 -16.26 -12.20
C VAL A 15 15.43 -15.53 -10.84
N LYS A 16 15.99 -16.11 -9.77
CA LYS A 16 15.89 -15.55 -8.41
C LYS A 16 17.12 -14.80 -7.89
N PHE A 17 18.25 -14.80 -8.60
CA PHE A 17 19.51 -14.25 -8.09
C PHE A 17 19.78 -12.79 -8.45
N SER A 18 19.26 -12.26 -9.57
CA SER A 18 19.61 -10.90 -10.01
C SER A 18 19.10 -9.78 -9.09
N CYS A 19 17.93 -9.96 -8.48
CA CYS A 19 17.34 -8.95 -7.57
C CYS A 19 18.02 -8.93 -6.19
N LEU A 20 18.65 -10.03 -5.77
CA LEU A 20 19.28 -10.15 -4.44
C LEU A 20 20.62 -9.39 -4.39
N ASP A 21 21.42 -9.47 -5.44
CA ASP A 21 22.70 -8.73 -5.54
C ASP A 21 22.48 -7.21 -5.57
N GLU A 22 21.41 -6.73 -6.22
CA GLU A 22 21.12 -5.30 -6.30
C GLU A 22 20.82 -4.70 -4.91
N HIS A 23 20.10 -5.44 -4.05
CA HIS A 23 19.83 -5.00 -2.69
C HIS A 23 21.09 -4.94 -1.82
N VAL A 24 22.03 -5.88 -2.00
CA VAL A 24 23.32 -5.85 -1.29
C VAL A 24 24.16 -4.69 -1.76
N ARG A 25 24.26 -4.47 -3.08
CA ARG A 25 25.04 -3.35 -3.65
C ARG A 25 24.47 -2.01 -3.20
N LEU A 26 23.15 -1.85 -3.18
CA LEU A 26 22.51 -0.64 -2.65
C LEU A 26 22.76 -0.51 -1.15
N GLY A 27 22.61 -1.59 -0.38
CA GLY A 27 22.93 -1.62 1.04
C GLY A 27 24.38 -1.22 1.32
N GLN A 28 25.33 -1.73 0.54
CA GLN A 28 26.75 -1.43 0.67
C GLN A 28 27.02 0.03 0.35
N THR A 29 26.37 0.56 -0.69
CA THR A 29 26.46 1.97 -1.06
C THR A 29 25.97 2.87 0.07
N LEU A 30 24.85 2.51 0.71
CA LEU A 30 24.34 3.25 1.88
C LEU A 30 25.27 3.11 3.08
N TRP A 31 25.79 1.90 3.33
CA TRP A 31 26.74 1.65 4.41
C TRP A 31 27.99 2.51 4.26
N ASN A 32 28.66 2.46 3.11
CA ASN A 32 29.88 3.24 2.84
C ASN A 32 29.63 4.74 2.93
N ARG A 33 28.41 5.19 2.61
CA ARG A 33 28.04 6.61 2.66
C ARG A 33 27.80 7.12 4.08
N PHE A 34 27.15 6.33 4.93
CA PHE A 34 26.66 6.80 6.23
C PHE A 34 27.42 6.23 7.43
N ILE A 35 28.05 5.06 7.28
CA ILE A 35 28.76 4.36 8.34
C ILE A 35 30.25 4.39 8.01
N LYS A 36 31.04 5.10 8.81
CA LYS A 36 32.50 5.26 8.62
C LYS A 36 33.30 4.02 9.07
N ILE A 37 32.66 2.86 9.16
CA ILE A 37 33.29 1.60 9.56
C ILE A 37 33.43 0.74 8.31
N GLU A 38 34.64 0.31 8.01
CA GLU A 38 34.90 -0.60 6.90
C GLU A 38 34.19 -1.94 7.16
N HIS A 39 33.20 -2.27 6.34
CA HIS A 39 32.46 -3.52 6.41
C HIS A 39 31.90 -3.86 5.03
N THR A 40 31.97 -5.13 4.64
CA THR A 40 31.37 -5.62 3.39
C THR A 40 30.09 -6.38 3.74
N LEU A 41 28.94 -5.89 3.27
CA LEU A 41 27.65 -6.54 3.46
C LEU A 41 27.56 -7.82 2.63
N SER A 42 27.14 -8.91 3.25
CA SER A 42 26.70 -10.12 2.57
C SER A 42 25.26 -10.50 2.92
N LEU A 43 24.61 -11.30 2.04
CA LEU A 43 23.18 -11.64 2.13
C LEU A 43 22.82 -12.59 3.28
N LYS A 44 23.78 -13.35 3.80
CA LYS A 44 23.52 -14.47 4.69
C LYS A 44 24.46 -14.43 5.88
N ASP A 45 23.86 -14.69 7.04
CA ASP A 45 24.54 -14.90 8.32
C ASP A 45 25.33 -13.69 8.88
N GLU A 46 25.17 -12.51 8.28
CA GLU A 46 25.70 -11.27 8.83
C GLU A 46 24.74 -10.57 9.81
N PRO A 47 25.24 -10.13 10.98
CA PRO A 47 24.45 -9.38 11.96
C PRO A 47 23.79 -8.12 11.37
N VAL A 48 24.46 -7.43 10.44
CA VAL A 48 23.94 -6.22 9.81
C VAL A 48 22.68 -6.50 8.99
N PHE A 49 22.67 -7.59 8.21
CA PHE A 49 21.50 -7.97 7.44
C PHE A 49 20.32 -8.35 8.35
N ALA A 50 20.59 -9.03 9.47
CA ALA A 50 19.58 -9.34 10.47
C ALA A 50 18.96 -8.07 11.07
N ILE A 51 19.79 -7.08 11.43
CA ILE A 51 19.34 -5.78 11.95
C ILE A 51 18.50 -5.03 10.91
N LEU A 52 18.94 -4.94 9.65
CA LEU A 52 18.19 -4.28 8.58
C LEU A 52 16.82 -4.93 8.36
N LYS A 53 16.76 -6.26 8.36
CA LYS A 53 15.51 -7.01 8.23
C LYS A 53 14.58 -6.75 9.43
N GLN A 54 15.14 -6.72 10.64
CA GLN A 54 14.40 -6.39 11.87
C GLN A 54 13.83 -4.98 11.79
N ARG A 55 14.66 -3.95 11.54
CA ARG A 55 14.23 -2.55 11.43
C ARG A 55 13.18 -2.35 10.34
N THR A 56 13.34 -3.01 9.19
CA THR A 56 12.32 -2.99 8.13
C THR A 56 10.99 -3.61 8.60
N SER A 57 11.05 -4.68 9.39
CA SER A 57 9.85 -5.32 9.95
C SER A 57 9.18 -4.45 11.01
N GLU A 58 9.95 -3.81 11.88
CA GLU A 58 9.47 -2.87 12.89
C GLU A 58 8.78 -1.69 12.21
N TRP A 59 9.45 -1.04 11.27
CA TRP A 59 8.91 0.10 10.52
C TRP A 59 7.59 -0.24 9.80
N ARG A 60 7.51 -1.39 9.11
CA ARG A 60 6.25 -1.88 8.51
C ARG A 60 5.15 -2.13 9.54
N SER A 61 5.52 -2.61 10.72
CA SER A 61 4.58 -2.85 11.82
C SER A 61 4.02 -1.54 12.37
N GLU A 62 4.86 -0.51 12.54
CA GLU A 62 4.42 0.81 13.01
C GLU A 62 3.50 1.49 11.99
N ILE A 63 3.81 1.43 10.69
CA ILE A 63 2.88 1.91 9.63
C ILE A 63 1.52 1.21 9.74
N ALA A 64 1.51 -0.12 9.95
CA ALA A 64 0.26 -0.85 10.09
C ALA A 64 -0.53 -0.47 11.34
N LYS A 65 0.14 -0.14 12.45
CA LYS A 65 -0.51 0.39 13.66
C LYS A 65 -1.08 1.79 13.40
N LYS A 66 -0.32 2.67 12.78
CA LYS A 66 -0.77 4.04 12.45
C LYS A 66 -1.97 4.01 11.51
N ALA A 67 -1.97 3.15 10.49
CA ALA A 67 -3.13 2.96 9.62
C ALA A 67 -4.38 2.50 10.37
N LEU A 68 -4.21 1.62 11.38
CA LEU A 68 -5.32 1.18 12.22
C LEU A 68 -5.87 2.31 13.09
N VAL A 69 -4.99 3.14 13.66
CA VAL A 69 -5.39 4.34 14.41
C VAL A 69 -6.13 5.31 13.50
N ALA A 70 -5.59 5.61 12.31
CA ALA A 70 -6.20 6.53 11.35
C ALA A 70 -7.62 6.08 10.92
N VAL A 71 -7.81 4.79 10.65
CA VAL A 71 -9.13 4.22 10.32
C VAL A 71 -10.07 4.24 11.52
N ASN A 72 -9.59 3.97 12.73
CA ASN A 72 -10.40 4.08 13.94
C ASN A 72 -10.86 5.52 14.18
N CYS A 73 -9.95 6.49 14.11
CA CYS A 73 -10.26 7.91 14.25
C CYS A 73 -11.29 8.36 13.20
N PHE A 74 -11.11 7.95 11.94
CA PHE A 74 -12.06 8.22 10.87
C PHE A 74 -13.48 7.74 11.20
N PHE A 75 -13.65 6.50 11.68
CA PHE A 75 -14.99 6.02 12.05
C PHE A 75 -15.59 6.71 13.27
N THR A 76 -14.77 7.27 14.16
CA THR A 76 -15.26 8.04 15.30
C THR A 76 -15.56 9.51 14.99
N GLN A 77 -15.20 10.00 13.80
CA GLN A 77 -15.39 11.40 13.40
C GLN A 77 -16.79 11.70 12.83
N TYR A 78 -17.47 10.70 12.28
CA TYR A 78 -18.76 10.85 11.61
C TYR A 78 -19.83 10.04 12.36
N GLU A 79 -20.92 10.69 12.78
CA GLU A 79 -21.96 10.08 13.60
C GLU A 79 -22.54 8.82 12.93
N GLU A 80 -22.76 8.87 11.62
CA GLU A 80 -23.31 7.79 10.80
C GLU A 80 -22.39 6.55 10.81
N LEU A 81 -21.08 6.76 10.95
CA LEU A 81 -20.05 5.72 10.94
C LEU A 81 -19.72 5.17 12.33
N THR A 82 -20.23 5.77 13.40
CA THR A 82 -20.05 5.27 14.76
C THR A 82 -20.85 3.99 15.03
N THR A 83 -21.91 3.74 14.25
CA THR A 83 -22.72 2.52 14.34
C THR A 83 -22.02 1.35 13.65
N PRO A 84 -22.13 0.10 14.17
CA PRO A 84 -21.61 -1.07 13.49
C PRO A 84 -22.15 -1.21 12.05
N GLU A 85 -23.43 -0.94 11.85
CA GLU A 85 -24.09 -1.03 10.55
C GLU A 85 -23.50 -0.02 9.55
N GLY A 86 -23.39 1.25 9.94
CA GLY A 86 -22.79 2.30 9.11
C GLY A 86 -21.33 2.00 8.77
N CYS A 87 -20.54 1.56 9.76
CA CYS A 87 -19.16 1.17 9.55
C CYS A 87 -19.03 -0.02 8.58
N ALA A 88 -19.86 -1.06 8.73
CA ALA A 88 -19.85 -2.22 7.84
C ALA A 88 -20.24 -1.86 6.41
N LEU A 89 -21.27 -1.01 6.23
CA LEU A 89 -21.71 -0.49 4.94
C LEU A 89 -20.60 0.32 4.26
N TYR A 90 -19.98 1.24 5.01
CA TYR A 90 -18.85 2.02 4.51
C TYR A 90 -17.69 1.13 4.07
N VAL A 91 -17.28 0.14 4.88
CA VAL A 91 -16.19 -0.78 4.53
C VAL A 91 -16.52 -1.60 3.28
N ALA A 92 -17.77 -2.04 3.14
CA ALA A 92 -18.21 -2.80 1.97
C ALA A 92 -18.13 -1.97 0.68
N TRP A 93 -18.47 -0.68 0.76
CA TRP A 93 -18.35 0.28 -0.33
C TRP A 93 -16.90 0.70 -0.60
N ALA A 94 -16.17 1.10 0.45
CA ALA A 94 -14.83 1.69 0.35
C ALA A 94 -13.76 0.68 -0.05
N ALA A 95 -13.79 -0.53 0.54
CA ALA A 95 -12.82 -1.60 0.32
C ALA A 95 -13.49 -2.90 -0.16
N PRO A 96 -14.11 -2.88 -1.35
CA PRO A 96 -14.93 -3.97 -1.84
C PRO A 96 -14.13 -5.27 -1.99
N GLN A 97 -14.80 -6.40 -1.73
CA GLN A 97 -14.15 -7.70 -1.84
C GLN A 97 -13.92 -8.08 -3.30
N ASN A 98 -12.81 -8.78 -3.56
CA ASN A 98 -12.61 -9.42 -4.85
C ASN A 98 -13.70 -10.48 -5.08
N LYS A 99 -14.23 -10.52 -6.29
CA LYS A 99 -15.09 -11.61 -6.74
C LYS A 99 -14.22 -12.75 -7.26
N PHE A 100 -14.81 -13.94 -7.35
CA PHE A 100 -14.14 -15.10 -7.92
C PHE A 100 -14.98 -15.63 -9.08
N ASP A 101 -14.31 -16.10 -10.11
CA ASP A 101 -14.92 -16.72 -11.28
C ASP A 101 -14.08 -17.91 -11.71
N THR A 102 -14.52 -18.63 -12.74
CA THR A 102 -13.84 -19.81 -13.27
C THR A 102 -13.46 -19.54 -14.73
N ASP A 103 -12.17 -19.70 -15.06
CA ASP A 103 -11.74 -19.58 -16.45
C ASP A 103 -12.24 -20.75 -17.31
N LYS A 104 -12.03 -20.65 -18.63
CA LYS A 104 -12.38 -21.71 -19.60
C LYS A 104 -11.75 -23.09 -19.31
N ASN A 105 -10.77 -23.17 -18.42
CA ASN A 105 -10.08 -24.40 -18.03
C ASN A 105 -10.49 -24.89 -16.63
N GLY A 106 -11.54 -24.33 -16.02
CA GLY A 106 -11.96 -24.70 -14.68
C GLY A 106 -11.14 -24.09 -13.55
N ARG A 107 -10.23 -23.13 -13.83
CA ARG A 107 -9.37 -22.52 -12.81
C ARG A 107 -10.05 -21.33 -12.17
N ARG A 108 -10.01 -21.26 -10.84
CA ARG A 108 -10.52 -20.11 -10.09
C ARG A 108 -9.68 -18.86 -10.38
N ILE A 109 -10.30 -17.84 -10.96
CA ILE A 109 -9.72 -16.52 -11.20
C ILE A 109 -10.26 -15.49 -10.22
N ILE A 110 -9.46 -14.48 -9.92
CA ILE A 110 -9.83 -13.36 -9.06
C ILE A 110 -10.28 -12.21 -9.97
N ILE A 111 -11.49 -11.72 -9.76
CA ILE A 111 -12.03 -10.53 -10.44
C ILE A 111 -11.96 -9.36 -9.44
N PRO A 112 -10.98 -8.46 -9.58
CA PRO A 112 -10.88 -7.30 -8.70
C PRO A 112 -11.97 -6.26 -9.02
N PRO A 113 -12.46 -5.53 -8.01
CA PRO A 113 -13.25 -4.31 -8.20
C PRO A 113 -12.64 -3.31 -9.20
N LYS A 114 -13.52 -2.63 -9.94
CA LYS A 114 -13.16 -1.61 -10.93
C LYS A 114 -12.68 -0.31 -10.32
N VAL A 115 -13.07 -0.01 -9.08
CA VAL A 115 -12.64 1.14 -8.27
C VAL A 115 -12.55 0.69 -6.83
N TYR A 116 -11.62 1.29 -6.09
CA TYR A 116 -11.50 1.15 -4.64
C TYR A 116 -11.69 2.55 -4.04
N PRO A 117 -12.91 2.91 -3.61
CA PRO A 117 -13.20 4.28 -3.17
C PRO A 117 -12.25 4.80 -2.09
N TYR A 118 -11.81 3.92 -1.18
CA TYR A 118 -10.84 4.27 -0.12
C TYR A 118 -9.50 4.82 -0.64
N MET A 119 -9.16 4.62 -1.92
CA MET A 119 -7.91 5.12 -2.50
C MET A 119 -8.00 6.56 -2.97
N TRP A 120 -9.15 7.22 -2.89
CA TRP A 120 -9.37 8.56 -3.45
C TRP A 120 -9.80 9.56 -2.37
N LYS A 121 -9.62 10.85 -2.63
CA LYS A 121 -10.22 11.90 -1.79
C LYS A 121 -11.74 11.86 -1.92
N GLU A 122 -12.19 11.88 -3.17
CA GLU A 122 -13.59 11.84 -3.55
C GLU A 122 -13.74 10.66 -4.51
N ALA A 123 -14.60 9.72 -4.16
CA ALA A 123 -14.95 8.60 -5.02
C ALA A 123 -16.46 8.52 -5.05
N ILE A 124 -16.99 8.59 -6.26
CA ILE A 124 -18.30 9.13 -6.49
C ILE A 124 -19.01 8.12 -7.42
N GLU A 125 -19.73 7.13 -6.87
CA GLU A 125 -20.57 6.14 -7.58
C GLU A 125 -21.85 6.71 -8.21
N THR A 126 -22.04 6.44 -9.48
CA THR A 126 -23.20 6.93 -10.27
C THR A 126 -24.16 5.90 -10.76
N ALA A 127 -23.58 4.77 -11.04
CA ALA A 127 -24.19 3.64 -11.68
C ALA A 127 -23.54 2.46 -10.99
N PRO A 128 -24.30 1.39 -10.76
CA PRO A 128 -23.80 0.24 -10.04
C PRO A 128 -22.41 -0.22 -10.53
N GLY A 129 -21.39 -0.03 -9.70
CA GLY A 129 -19.99 -0.41 -9.96
C GLY A 129 -19.17 0.58 -10.82
N SER A 130 -19.61 1.83 -10.96
CA SER A 130 -18.96 2.86 -11.79
C SER A 130 -18.83 4.18 -11.03
N PHE A 131 -17.65 4.82 -11.10
CA PHE A 131 -17.31 5.95 -10.23
C PHE A 131 -16.64 7.10 -10.99
N GLU A 132 -16.95 8.35 -10.63
CA GLU A 132 -16.02 9.48 -10.75
C GLU A 132 -15.08 9.44 -9.57
N THR A 133 -13.83 9.82 -9.80
CA THR A 133 -12.82 9.73 -8.78
C THR A 133 -11.88 10.92 -8.89
N LYS A 134 -11.66 11.61 -7.77
CA LYS A 134 -10.80 12.79 -7.69
C LYS A 134 -9.84 12.66 -6.52
N GLY A 135 -8.61 13.14 -6.72
CA GLY A 135 -7.55 13.08 -5.73
C GLY A 135 -7.06 11.66 -5.42
N ALA A 136 -6.34 11.06 -6.36
CA ALA A 136 -5.71 9.75 -6.16
C ALA A 136 -4.80 9.73 -4.91
N PHE A 137 -4.94 8.70 -4.07
CA PHE A 137 -4.26 8.47 -2.80
C PHE A 137 -4.49 9.52 -1.70
N ARG A 138 -5.52 10.36 -1.84
CA ARG A 138 -5.80 11.46 -0.92
C ARG A 138 -6.91 11.19 0.09
N HIS A 139 -7.29 9.92 0.28
CA HIS A 139 -8.18 9.56 1.37
C HIS A 139 -7.57 9.96 2.72
N PRO A 140 -8.33 10.55 3.67
CA PRO A 140 -7.80 11.02 4.95
C PRO A 140 -6.93 10.00 5.69
N CYS A 141 -7.40 8.75 5.82
CA CYS A 141 -6.60 7.70 6.46
C CYS A 141 -5.27 7.39 5.76
N ILE A 142 -5.20 7.50 4.43
CA ILE A 142 -3.95 7.30 3.67
C ILE A 142 -3.01 8.47 3.94
N ILE A 143 -3.51 9.71 3.87
CA ILE A 143 -2.73 10.92 4.11
C ILE A 143 -2.16 10.93 5.53
N GLU A 144 -2.98 10.63 6.55
CA GLU A 144 -2.50 10.51 7.93
C GLU A 144 -1.40 9.44 8.09
N THR A 145 -1.61 8.26 7.49
CA THR A 145 -0.64 7.17 7.59
C THR A 145 0.65 7.52 6.83
N PHE A 146 0.53 8.23 5.73
CA PHE A 146 1.68 8.67 4.93
C PHE A 146 2.41 9.87 5.54
N ALA A 147 1.70 10.77 6.22
CA ALA A 147 2.27 11.86 7.00
C ALA A 147 3.19 11.33 8.11
N TYR A 148 2.74 10.29 8.83
CA TYR A 148 3.59 9.59 9.79
C TYR A 148 4.87 9.03 9.15
N PHE A 149 4.78 8.46 7.94
CA PHE A 149 5.99 8.02 7.23
C PHE A 149 6.91 9.21 6.92
N MET A 150 6.37 10.31 6.39
CA MET A 150 7.15 11.50 6.07
C MET A 150 7.84 12.08 7.32
N GLU A 151 7.15 12.11 8.46
CA GLU A 151 7.70 12.50 9.75
C GLU A 151 8.86 11.57 10.16
N THR A 152 8.71 10.25 10.01
CA THR A 152 9.77 9.28 10.39
C THR A 152 11.04 9.44 9.55
N ILE A 153 10.93 9.96 8.33
CA ILE A 153 12.08 10.22 7.45
C ILE A 153 12.54 11.67 7.49
N SER A 154 11.92 12.55 8.28
CA SER A 154 12.30 13.98 8.40
C SER A 154 13.75 14.18 8.81
N GLN A 155 14.31 13.22 9.56
CA GLN A 155 15.70 13.20 10.02
C GLN A 155 16.71 12.79 8.92
N VAL A 156 16.23 12.29 7.79
CA VAL A 156 17.08 11.96 6.64
C VAL A 156 17.53 13.26 5.97
N PRO A 157 18.80 13.43 5.57
CA PRO A 157 19.24 14.65 4.90
C PRO A 157 18.38 15.02 3.69
N LYS A 158 18.06 16.31 3.51
CA LYS A 158 17.18 16.78 2.43
C LYS A 158 17.70 16.40 1.05
N GLU A 159 19.02 16.33 0.87
CA GLU A 159 19.65 15.93 -0.40
C GLU A 159 19.31 14.49 -0.79
N VAL A 160 18.97 13.65 0.18
CA VAL A 160 18.52 12.27 -0.03
C VAL A 160 17.01 12.22 -0.23
N GLN A 161 16.25 13.02 0.52
CA GLN A 161 14.78 13.09 0.41
C GLN A 161 14.30 13.75 -0.90
N GLU A 162 14.97 14.83 -1.31
CA GLU A 162 14.61 15.71 -2.41
C GLU A 162 15.45 15.45 -3.66
N LYS A 163 16.25 14.36 -3.68
CA LYS A 163 16.97 13.96 -4.89
C LYS A 163 15.99 13.97 -6.05
N GLN A 164 16.25 14.83 -7.03
CA GLN A 164 15.29 15.24 -8.05
C GLN A 164 14.58 14.01 -8.67
N GLY A 165 13.25 14.00 -8.62
CA GLY A 165 12.42 12.88 -9.12
C GLY A 165 12.29 11.67 -8.18
N TYR A 166 12.82 11.71 -6.95
CA TYR A 166 12.61 10.66 -5.97
C TYR A 166 11.27 10.88 -5.23
N PHE A 167 10.29 10.07 -5.60
CA PHE A 167 9.04 9.96 -4.87
C PHE A 167 9.03 8.68 -4.03
N PRO A 168 8.54 8.71 -2.77
CA PRO A 168 8.52 7.53 -1.89
C PRO A 168 7.39 6.55 -2.28
N ILE A 169 7.43 6.06 -3.52
CA ILE A 169 6.44 5.19 -4.16
C ILE A 169 6.11 3.98 -3.30
N ALA A 170 7.16 3.30 -2.81
CA ALA A 170 6.99 2.10 -2.00
C ALA A 170 6.35 2.40 -0.64
N ALA A 171 6.62 3.58 -0.07
CA ALA A 171 6.04 3.99 1.21
C ALA A 171 4.56 4.34 1.06
N LEU A 172 4.19 5.16 0.09
CA LEU A 172 2.77 5.47 -0.19
C LEU A 172 1.98 4.19 -0.49
N ALA A 173 2.57 3.28 -1.26
CA ALA A 173 1.92 2.01 -1.55
C ALA A 173 1.74 1.12 -0.31
N LEU A 174 2.73 1.13 0.60
CA LEU A 174 2.64 0.41 1.87
C LEU A 174 1.59 1.03 2.80
N CYS A 175 1.55 2.35 2.94
CA CYS A 175 0.54 3.07 3.74
C CYS A 175 -0.87 2.78 3.19
N THR A 176 -1.06 2.85 1.88
CA THR A 176 -2.34 2.53 1.22
C THR A 176 -2.78 1.09 1.49
N ALA A 177 -1.86 0.13 1.35
CA ALA A 177 -2.17 -1.27 1.63
C ALA A 177 -2.44 -1.54 3.12
N ALA A 178 -1.78 -0.80 4.02
CA ALA A 178 -2.02 -0.86 5.46
C ALA A 178 -3.42 -0.32 5.81
N VAL A 179 -3.85 0.78 5.19
CA VAL A 179 -5.20 1.33 5.32
C VAL A 179 -6.26 0.37 4.78
N GLU A 180 -6.06 -0.23 3.60
CA GLU A 180 -6.98 -1.26 3.07
C GLU A 180 -7.14 -2.41 4.07
N ARG A 181 -6.04 -2.83 4.70
CA ARG A 181 -6.06 -3.89 5.70
C ARG A 181 -6.80 -3.46 6.96
N ALA A 182 -6.59 -2.24 7.44
CA ALA A 182 -7.28 -1.69 8.59
C ALA A 182 -8.80 -1.62 8.36
N PHE A 183 -9.24 -1.10 7.21
CA PHE A 183 -10.66 -1.15 6.81
C PHE A 183 -11.23 -2.56 6.82
N LYS A 184 -10.47 -3.56 6.32
CA LYS A 184 -10.93 -4.95 6.33
C LYS A 184 -11.11 -5.56 7.72
N PHE A 185 -10.55 -4.97 8.79
CA PHE A 185 -10.84 -5.39 10.16
C PHE A 185 -12.20 -4.91 10.67
N TYR A 186 -12.77 -3.89 10.03
CA TYR A 186 -14.09 -3.34 10.34
C TYR A 186 -15.21 -3.93 9.47
N LYS A 187 -14.97 -5.01 8.73
CA LYS A 187 -15.97 -5.65 7.85
C LYS A 187 -17.28 -6.04 8.53
N THR A 188 -17.24 -6.27 9.85
CA THR A 188 -18.42 -6.65 10.66
C THR A 188 -19.07 -5.45 11.33
N GLY A 189 -18.60 -4.24 11.05
CA GLY A 189 -18.98 -3.02 11.78
C GLY A 189 -18.19 -2.79 13.07
N LYS A 190 -17.52 -3.84 13.56
CA LYS A 190 -16.67 -3.78 14.75
C LYS A 190 -15.24 -4.15 14.38
N LEU A 191 -14.29 -3.63 15.16
CA LEU A 191 -12.88 -3.97 15.01
C LEU A 191 -12.64 -5.45 15.33
N VAL A 192 -12.42 -6.26 14.30
CA VAL A 192 -12.09 -7.68 14.42
C VAL A 192 -10.70 -7.93 13.86
N ILE A 193 -9.72 -7.99 14.76
CA ILE A 193 -8.35 -8.35 14.42
C ILE A 193 -8.21 -9.88 14.40
N PRO A 194 -7.77 -10.51 13.29
CA PRO A 194 -7.63 -11.96 13.22
C PRO A 194 -6.71 -12.52 14.32
N HIS A 195 -7.20 -13.48 15.10
CA HIS A 195 -6.41 -14.13 16.15
C HIS A 195 -5.14 -14.78 15.58
N LYS A 196 -5.26 -15.47 14.44
CA LYS A 196 -4.15 -16.14 13.76
C LYS A 196 -3.09 -15.12 13.34
N ARG A 197 -1.88 -15.24 13.90
CA ARG A 197 -0.74 -14.36 13.60
C ARG A 197 -0.39 -14.36 12.10
N SER A 198 -0.57 -15.49 11.40
CA SER A 198 -0.35 -15.59 9.96
C SER A 198 -1.28 -14.68 9.14
N ALA A 199 -2.54 -14.55 9.54
CA ALA A 199 -3.51 -13.64 8.91
C ALA A 199 -3.22 -12.15 9.25
N ARG A 200 -2.47 -11.90 10.32
CA ARG A 200 -1.99 -10.55 10.68
C ARG A 200 -0.69 -10.15 9.97
N LYS A 201 0.03 -11.06 9.34
CA LYS A 201 1.31 -10.74 8.71
C LYS A 201 1.10 -10.11 7.34
N PHE A 202 1.82 -9.03 7.07
CA PHE A 202 2.00 -8.47 5.72
C PHE A 202 2.90 -9.41 4.91
N SER A 203 2.32 -10.53 4.44
CA SER A 203 3.05 -11.52 3.64
C SER A 203 2.84 -11.25 2.16
N LYS A 204 3.87 -11.53 1.34
CA LYS A 204 3.78 -11.45 -0.12
C LYS A 204 2.63 -12.30 -0.69
N HIS A 205 2.34 -13.44 -0.06
CA HIS A 205 1.25 -14.31 -0.50
C HIS A 205 -0.13 -13.68 -0.32
N LEU A 206 -0.36 -12.96 0.79
CA LEU A 206 -1.64 -12.32 1.08
C LEU A 206 -1.79 -10.94 0.44
N TRP A 207 -0.70 -10.17 0.39
CA TRP A 207 -0.74 -8.74 0.05
C TRP A 207 0.10 -8.37 -1.17
N GLY A 208 0.96 -9.27 -1.65
CA GLY A 208 1.88 -8.96 -2.76
C GLY A 208 1.17 -8.59 -4.05
N PHE A 209 -0.02 -9.15 -4.30
CA PHE A 209 -0.86 -8.76 -5.44
C PHE A 209 -1.37 -7.32 -5.29
N ALA A 210 -2.08 -7.02 -4.19
CA ALA A 210 -2.65 -5.70 -3.94
C ALA A 210 -1.56 -4.62 -3.88
N THR A 211 -0.48 -4.84 -3.12
CA THR A 211 0.65 -3.90 -3.05
C THR A 211 1.31 -3.71 -4.41
N GLY A 212 1.40 -4.77 -5.23
CA GLY A 212 1.93 -4.67 -6.59
C GLY A 212 1.05 -3.80 -7.50
N GLU A 213 -0.28 -3.90 -7.38
CA GLU A 213 -1.22 -3.02 -8.10
C GLU A 213 -1.09 -1.56 -7.65
N ILE A 214 -1.02 -1.34 -6.34
CA ILE A 214 -0.88 -0.02 -5.74
C ILE A 214 0.43 0.63 -6.20
N ILE A 215 1.57 -0.08 -6.15
CA ILE A 215 2.86 0.42 -6.66
C ILE A 215 2.75 0.85 -8.13
N ARG A 216 2.03 0.08 -8.96
CA ARG A 216 1.84 0.43 -10.38
C ARG A 216 1.02 1.70 -10.57
N ALA A 217 0.02 1.96 -9.73
CA ALA A 217 -0.74 3.20 -9.78
C ALA A 217 0.07 4.39 -9.23
N THR A 218 0.73 4.21 -8.09
CA THR A 218 1.58 5.24 -7.48
C THR A 218 2.70 5.72 -8.42
N ARG A 219 3.25 4.83 -9.26
CA ARG A 219 4.25 5.20 -10.29
C ARG A 219 3.73 6.12 -11.39
N LYS A 220 2.42 6.20 -11.58
CA LYS A 220 1.79 7.01 -12.63
C LYS A 220 1.40 8.40 -12.13
N LEU A 221 1.59 8.67 -10.84
CA LEU A 221 1.36 10.00 -10.30
C LEU A 221 2.36 11.00 -10.89
N SER A 222 1.85 12.14 -11.32
CA SER A 222 2.64 13.25 -11.83
C SER A 222 3.43 13.95 -10.69
N PRO A 223 4.47 14.72 -11.02
CA PRO A 223 5.13 15.58 -10.03
C PRO A 223 4.17 16.55 -9.32
N LYS A 224 3.17 17.10 -10.03
CA LYS A 224 2.15 18.01 -9.46
C LYS A 224 1.31 17.27 -8.42
N GLN A 225 0.89 16.05 -8.70
CA GLN A 225 0.14 15.21 -7.75
C GLN A 225 0.96 14.84 -6.52
N TRP A 226 2.25 14.54 -6.69
CA TRP A 226 3.16 14.32 -5.58
C TRP A 226 3.37 15.58 -4.73
N GLY A 227 3.43 16.76 -5.35
CA GLY A 227 3.46 18.04 -4.65
C GLY A 227 2.25 18.19 -3.73
N LYS A 228 1.04 18.01 -4.28
CA LYS A 228 -0.22 18.05 -3.51
C LYS A 228 -0.25 17.02 -2.37
N LEU A 229 0.26 15.80 -2.59
CA LEU A 229 0.36 14.79 -1.53
C LEU A 229 1.31 15.23 -0.40
N LYS A 230 2.45 15.85 -0.73
CA LYS A 230 3.40 16.36 0.27
C LYS A 230 2.79 17.50 1.08
N GLU A 231 2.14 18.45 0.42
CA GLU A 231 1.43 19.57 1.07
C GLU A 231 0.41 19.05 2.09
N LEU A 232 -0.48 18.15 1.67
CA LEU A 232 -1.48 17.53 2.55
C LEU A 232 -0.85 16.78 3.74
N THR A 233 0.29 16.11 3.54
CA THR A 233 0.98 15.47 4.66
C THR A 233 1.60 16.46 5.64
N MET A 234 2.06 17.63 5.16
CA MET A 234 2.62 18.67 6.02
C MET A 234 1.53 19.33 6.87
N GLU A 235 0.39 19.65 6.26
CA GLU A 235 -0.79 20.17 6.97
C GLU A 235 -1.23 19.22 8.09
N TYR A 236 -1.16 17.92 7.85
CA TYR A 236 -1.46 16.90 8.85
C TYR A 236 -0.46 16.92 10.02
N THR A 237 0.85 17.02 9.74
CA THR A 237 1.88 17.06 10.80
C THR A 237 1.86 18.33 11.64
N GLU A 238 1.37 19.44 11.07
CA GLU A 238 1.25 20.73 11.76
C GLU A 238 -0.04 20.82 12.61
N GLY A 239 -0.89 19.78 12.59
CA GLY A 239 -2.13 19.73 13.37
C GLY A 239 -3.25 20.62 12.84
N ILE A 240 -3.15 21.06 11.58
CA ILE A 240 -4.05 22.08 11.00
C ILE A 240 -5.38 21.49 10.51
N MET A 241 -5.47 20.18 10.24
CA MET A 241 -6.74 19.58 9.78
C MET A 241 -7.73 19.32 10.92
N GLY A 242 -8.49 20.36 11.27
CA GLY A 242 -9.81 20.24 11.90
C GLY A 242 -10.87 19.89 10.86
N GLN A 243 -11.71 18.91 11.20
CA GLN A 243 -12.99 18.51 10.57
C GLN A 243 -13.14 18.82 9.08
N SER A 244 -12.79 17.85 8.23
CA SER A 244 -13.11 17.86 6.80
C SER A 244 -14.61 17.59 6.60
N GLU A 245 -15.34 18.58 6.08
CA GLU A 245 -16.74 18.48 5.62
C GLU A 245 -16.94 17.33 4.60
N GLU A 246 -18.10 16.68 4.68
CA GLU A 246 -18.58 15.51 3.90
C GLU A 246 -18.66 15.76 2.38
N PHE A 247 -18.64 14.72 1.52
CA PHE A 247 -19.44 14.64 0.26
C PHE A 247 -19.38 13.25 -0.47
N MET A 248 -20.46 12.95 -1.22
CA MET A 248 -20.87 11.68 -1.88
C MET A 248 -20.92 11.76 -3.43
N CYS A 249 -21.55 10.77 -4.09
CA CYS A 249 -21.14 10.01 -5.29
C CYS A 249 -21.81 10.21 -6.69
N GLU A 250 -21.13 9.93 -7.86
CA GLU A 250 -21.49 9.85 -9.33
C GLU A 250 -20.35 9.79 -10.55
N LYS A 251 -20.04 8.67 -11.36
CA LYS A 251 -19.77 8.27 -12.92
C LYS A 251 -18.49 8.57 -13.79
N ALA A 252 -17.81 7.68 -14.54
CA ALA A 252 -17.85 6.28 -14.97
C ALA A 252 -16.72 5.95 -16.01
N GLY A 253 -16.30 4.67 -16.16
CA GLY A 253 -15.56 4.10 -17.35
C GLY A 253 -14.22 3.36 -17.09
N VAL A 254 -13.99 2.13 -17.58
CA VAL A 254 -13.31 1.03 -16.80
C VAL A 254 -11.91 0.52 -17.24
N ARG A 255 -11.03 0.35 -16.23
CA ARG A 255 -9.86 -0.56 -16.05
C ARG A 255 -9.89 -1.01 -14.54
N THR A 256 -8.94 -1.76 -13.95
CA THR A 256 -9.04 -2.22 -12.52
C THR A 256 -8.78 -1.10 -11.51
N GLY A 257 -9.52 -1.04 -10.40
CA GLY A 257 -9.55 0.15 -9.53
C GLY A 257 -8.23 0.57 -8.90
N ARG A 258 -7.46 -0.39 -8.38
CA ARG A 258 -6.18 -0.05 -7.74
C ARG A 258 -5.19 0.48 -8.75
N ALA A 259 -5.00 -0.25 -9.86
CA ALA A 259 -4.03 0.12 -10.91
C ALA A 259 -4.48 1.33 -11.75
N LEU A 260 -5.74 1.74 -11.57
CA LEU A 260 -6.38 2.90 -12.16
C LEU A 260 -6.35 4.17 -11.32
N CYS A 261 -5.84 4.10 -10.09
CA CYS A 261 -5.79 5.27 -9.22
C CYS A 261 -4.81 6.31 -9.76
N ILE A 262 -5.27 7.05 -10.76
CA ILE A 262 -4.56 8.01 -11.60
C ILE A 262 -5.61 9.07 -11.92
N GLU A 263 -5.28 10.30 -11.63
CA GLU A 263 -6.02 11.48 -12.07
C GLU A 263 -5.15 12.15 -13.14
N GLU A 264 -5.74 12.72 -14.19
CA GLU A 264 -4.95 13.57 -15.09
C GLU A 264 -4.67 14.89 -14.38
N ASP A 265 -3.53 15.52 -14.66
CA ASP A 265 -3.27 16.84 -14.09
C ASP A 265 -4.28 17.83 -14.66
N SER A 266 -5.30 18.17 -13.87
CA SER A 266 -6.13 19.34 -14.17
C SER A 266 -5.24 20.58 -14.00
N ASP A 267 -5.27 21.50 -14.96
CA ASP A 267 -4.57 22.78 -14.90
C ASP A 267 -4.84 23.53 -13.60
#